data_AF-A0A1S6KNG8-F1
#
_entry.id   AF-A0A1S6KNG8-F1
#
_cell.length_a   1.000
_cell.length_b   1.000
_cell.length_c   1.000
_cell.angle_alpha   90.00
_cell.angle_beta   90.00
_cell.angle_gamma   90.00
#
_symmetry.space_group_name_H-M   'P 1'
#
loop_
_entity.id
_entity.type
_entity.pdbx_description
1 polymer ?
#
loop_
_entity_poly.entity_id
_entity_poly.type
_entity_poly.pdbx_seq_one_letter_code
_entity_poly.pdbx_strand_id
1 'polypeptide(L)'
;SICVCGQVCAGVEALQCDLCHDWFHGQCVTVPHLLSSLRANHTSSQLLAWWEWNTKFLCPLCMRSRRPRLETILSLLVGLQRLSVRLPEGEALQCLTERAIGWQGRARQALASEDVTALLKQLAKSRQQLQDELRHEKPSTLPSGLASDCITEDSGKDTLK
;
A
#
# COMPACT_ATOMS: atom_id res chain seq x y z
N SER A 1 21.16 10.85 16.52
CA SER A 1 21.55 10.12 15.29
C SER A 1 22.72 10.80 14.62
N ILE A 2 23.63 10.04 13.99
CA ILE A 2 24.79 10.54 13.26
C ILE A 2 24.54 10.30 11.77
N CYS A 3 24.79 11.30 10.93
CA CYS A 3 24.65 11.18 9.48
C CYS A 3 25.75 10.25 8.88
N VAL A 4 25.61 9.86 7.62
CA VAL A 4 26.64 9.10 6.87
C VAL A 4 28.00 9.83 6.78
N CYS A 5 28.03 11.15 6.98
CA CYS A 5 29.26 11.94 7.06
C CYS A 5 29.94 11.92 8.44
N GLY A 6 29.39 11.18 9.42
CA GLY A 6 29.94 11.09 10.77
C GLY A 6 29.62 12.29 11.68
N GLN A 7 28.88 13.28 11.19
CA GLN A 7 28.47 14.46 11.96
C GLN A 7 27.02 14.33 12.46
N VAL A 8 26.73 14.96 13.60
CA VAL A 8 25.38 15.04 14.16
C VAL A 8 24.51 15.92 13.26
N CYS A 9 23.33 15.43 12.91
CA CYS A 9 22.35 16.23 12.18
C CYS A 9 21.79 17.33 13.09
N ALA A 10 22.19 18.58 12.86
CA ALA A 10 21.66 19.75 13.56
C ALA A 10 21.20 20.77 12.52
N GLY A 11 19.89 20.89 12.27
CA GLY A 11 19.36 21.93 11.38
C GLY A 11 18.06 21.61 10.64
N VAL A 12 17.55 22.63 9.94
CA VAL A 12 16.23 22.71 9.26
C VAL A 12 16.16 21.87 7.97
N GLU A 13 17.31 21.39 7.45
CA GLU A 13 17.41 20.57 6.24
C GLU A 13 17.76 19.09 6.51
N ALA A 14 17.47 18.61 7.73
CA ALA A 14 17.64 17.21 8.07
C ALA A 14 16.43 16.38 7.62
N LEU A 15 16.69 15.23 7.00
CA LEU A 15 15.70 14.28 6.54
C LEU A 15 15.68 13.08 7.48
N GLN A 16 14.49 12.66 7.89
CA GLN A 16 14.32 11.48 8.73
C GLN A 16 13.96 10.26 7.89
N CYS A 17 14.74 9.19 8.02
CA CYS A 17 14.48 7.92 7.34
C CYS A 17 13.21 7.27 7.89
N ASP A 18 12.25 6.95 7.03
CA ASP A 18 10.98 6.32 7.44
C ASP A 18 11.10 4.84 7.88
N LEU A 19 12.28 4.22 7.73
CA LEU A 19 12.51 2.84 8.17
C LEU A 19 13.31 2.75 9.48
N CYS A 20 14.44 3.44 9.57
CA CYS A 20 15.29 3.41 10.76
C CYS A 20 15.09 4.62 11.69
N HIS A 21 14.29 5.60 11.27
CA HIS A 21 14.02 6.85 11.99
C HIS A 21 15.26 7.72 12.28
N ASP A 22 16.41 7.42 11.66
CA ASP A 22 17.61 8.23 11.75
C ASP A 22 17.55 9.48 10.87
N TRP A 23 18.29 10.50 11.29
CA TRP A 23 18.39 11.79 10.64
C TRP A 23 19.61 11.87 9.72
N PHE A 24 19.44 12.47 8.55
CA PHE A 24 20.48 12.64 7.54
C PHE A 24 20.45 14.06 6.98
N HIS A 25 21.61 14.65 6.68
CA HIS A 25 21.65 15.92 5.95
C HIS A 25 21.11 15.72 4.53
N GLY A 26 20.29 16.66 4.04
CA GLY A 26 19.77 16.64 2.67
C GLY A 26 20.85 16.54 1.59
N GLN A 27 22.03 17.12 1.81
CA GLN A 27 23.18 17.06 0.89
C GLN A 27 23.98 15.75 0.99
N CYS A 28 23.88 15.03 2.12
CA CYS A 28 24.61 13.78 2.32
C CYS A 28 23.89 12.55 1.72
N VAL A 29 22.67 12.73 1.22
CA VAL A 29 21.82 11.65 0.70
C VAL A 29 21.13 12.10 -0.57
N THR A 30 20.98 11.20 -1.54
CA THR A 30 20.21 11.51 -2.75
C THR A 30 18.74 11.56 -2.40
N VAL A 31 18.17 12.77 -2.38
CA VAL A 31 16.72 12.96 -2.32
C VAL A 31 16.19 12.76 -3.73
N PRO A 32 15.24 11.84 -3.98
CA PRO A 32 14.53 11.83 -5.25
C PRO A 32 13.91 13.22 -5.46
N HIS A 33 14.25 13.90 -6.55
CA HIS A 33 13.83 15.28 -6.88
C HIS A 33 12.31 15.54 -6.81
N LEU A 34 11.50 14.50 -6.64
CA LEU A 34 10.04 14.52 -6.49
C LEU A 34 9.56 15.39 -5.30
N LEU A 35 10.33 15.50 -4.21
CA LEU A 35 9.95 16.36 -3.07
C LEU A 35 10.18 17.86 -3.33
N SER A 36 11.12 18.20 -4.22
CA SER A 36 11.36 19.60 -4.64
C SER A 36 10.35 20.07 -5.67
N SER A 37 9.65 19.15 -6.34
CA SER A 37 8.69 19.46 -7.42
C SER A 37 7.31 19.91 -6.92
N LEU A 38 7.00 19.81 -5.63
CA LEU A 38 5.73 20.33 -5.07
C LEU A 38 5.62 21.87 -5.15
N ARG A 39 6.68 22.58 -5.53
CA ARG A 39 6.69 24.03 -5.77
C ARG A 39 6.90 24.46 -7.23
N ALA A 40 7.11 23.53 -8.15
CA ALA A 40 7.34 23.86 -9.55
C ALA A 40 6.15 23.40 -10.40
N ASN A 41 5.51 24.37 -11.03
CA ASN A 41 4.30 24.27 -11.82
C ASN A 41 4.27 23.07 -12.79
N HIS A 42 3.04 22.57 -12.94
CA HIS A 42 2.52 21.75 -14.02
C HIS A 42 3.29 21.89 -15.35
N THR A 43 3.49 20.75 -16.02
CA THR A 43 4.06 20.54 -17.38
C THR A 43 5.50 20.03 -17.43
N SER A 44 5.72 18.77 -17.04
CA SER A 44 6.43 17.83 -17.92
C SER A 44 6.25 16.41 -17.44
N SER A 45 5.44 15.66 -18.18
CA SER A 45 5.41 14.20 -18.14
C SER A 45 6.74 13.71 -18.73
N GLN A 46 7.65 13.24 -17.89
CA GLN A 46 8.73 12.36 -18.33
C GLN A 46 9.27 11.55 -17.14
N LEU A 47 8.83 10.28 -17.14
CA LEU A 47 9.37 9.15 -16.37
C LEU A 47 9.04 9.12 -14.87
N LEU A 48 7.74 8.98 -14.59
CA LEU A 48 7.23 8.39 -13.35
C LEU A 48 7.76 6.96 -13.25
N ALA A 49 8.91 6.81 -12.60
CA ALA A 49 9.43 5.51 -12.25
C ALA A 49 8.52 4.93 -11.15
N TRP A 50 7.64 4.02 -11.56
CA TRP A 50 6.85 2.94 -10.91
C TRP A 50 7.13 2.44 -9.47
N TRP A 51 7.79 3.21 -8.60
CA TRP A 51 7.97 2.99 -7.16
C TRP A 51 7.29 4.08 -6.32
N GLU A 52 6.25 4.73 -6.86
CA GLU A 52 5.50 5.83 -6.25
C GLU A 52 4.69 5.50 -4.99
N TRP A 53 4.81 4.29 -4.42
CA TRP A 53 4.15 3.95 -3.15
C TRP A 53 4.93 4.39 -1.89
N ASN A 54 5.84 5.36 -1.98
CA ASN A 54 6.34 6.04 -0.77
C ASN A 54 7.02 7.36 -1.13
N THR A 55 6.30 8.47 -0.93
CA THR A 55 6.84 9.84 -0.77
C THR A 55 7.75 10.00 0.46
N LYS A 56 8.16 8.88 1.05
CA LYS A 56 8.89 8.70 2.29
C LYS A 56 10.38 8.52 2.01
N PHE A 57 11.20 9.31 2.68
CA PHE A 57 12.64 9.26 2.51
C PHE A 57 13.19 7.99 3.18
N LEU A 58 13.93 7.15 2.44
CA LEU A 58 14.72 6.07 3.03
C LEU A 58 16.20 6.39 2.86
N CYS A 59 16.98 6.23 3.92
CA CYS A 59 18.42 6.42 3.87
C CYS A 59 19.09 5.38 2.96
N PRO A 60 20.31 5.63 2.44
CA PRO A 60 21.01 4.70 1.56
C PRO A 60 21.17 3.28 2.13
N LEU A 61 21.30 3.14 3.45
CA LEU A 61 21.40 1.85 4.14
C LEU A 61 20.06 1.10 4.08
N CYS A 62 18.96 1.76 4.38
CA CYS A 62 17.62 1.20 4.28
C CYS A 62 17.19 0.97 2.82
N MET A 63 17.70 1.76 1.88
CA MET A 63 17.44 1.59 0.46
C MET A 63 18.08 0.29 -0.08
N ARG A 64 19.26 -0.10 0.43
CA ARG A 64 19.86 -1.42 0.15
C ARG A 64 19.00 -2.58 0.65
N SER A 65 18.23 -2.37 1.72
CA SER A 65 17.30 -3.38 2.25
C SER A 65 15.95 -3.40 1.52
N ARG A 66 15.68 -2.44 0.62
CA ARG A 66 14.43 -2.46 -0.15
C ARG A 66 14.41 -3.74 -0.97
N ARG A 67 13.29 -4.44 -0.85
CA ARG A 67 13.04 -5.68 -1.56
C ARG A 67 13.06 -5.41 -3.07
N PRO A 68 14.02 -5.98 -3.84
CA PRO A 68 13.98 -5.87 -5.29
C PRO A 68 12.76 -6.63 -5.84
N ARG A 69 12.25 -6.18 -6.99
CA ARG A 69 11.15 -6.87 -7.68
C ARG A 69 11.59 -8.27 -8.09
N LEU A 70 10.67 -9.22 -8.07
CA LEU A 70 10.95 -10.60 -8.46
C LEU A 70 11.47 -10.67 -9.91
N GLU A 71 10.88 -9.90 -10.83
CA GLU A 71 11.31 -9.77 -12.22
C GLU A 71 12.79 -9.37 -12.34
N THR A 72 13.25 -8.44 -11.49
CA THR A 72 14.64 -8.01 -11.44
C THR A 72 15.55 -9.14 -10.96
N ILE A 73 15.15 -9.85 -9.89
CA ILE A 73 15.91 -10.99 -9.37
C ILE A 73 16.03 -12.08 -10.45
N LEU A 74 14.93 -12.43 -11.11
CA LEU A 74 14.91 -13.44 -12.18
C LEU A 74 15.80 -13.04 -13.35
N SER A 75 15.76 -11.76 -13.75
CA SER A 75 16.62 -11.23 -14.82
C SER A 75 18.10 -11.32 -14.47
N LEU A 76 18.48 -10.99 -13.23
CA LEU A 76 19.84 -11.13 -12.73
C LEU A 76 20.31 -12.58 -12.71
N LEU A 77 19.46 -13.52 -12.28
CA LEU A 77 19.78 -14.96 -12.29
C LEU A 77 20.01 -15.50 -13.71
N VAL A 78 19.16 -15.10 -14.67
CA VAL A 78 19.36 -15.47 -16.09
C VAL A 78 20.64 -14.85 -16.65
N GLY A 79 20.96 -13.62 -16.26
CA GLY A 79 22.22 -12.96 -16.63
C GLY A 79 23.45 -13.68 -16.07
N LEU A 80 23.40 -14.08 -14.80
CA LEU A 80 24.47 -14.81 -14.10
C LEU A 80 24.77 -16.15 -14.78
N GLN A 81 23.74 -16.88 -15.25
CA GLN A 81 23.91 -18.14 -15.98
C GLN A 81 24.73 -17.99 -17.28
N ARG A 82 24.83 -16.78 -17.85
CA ARG A 82 25.57 -16.50 -19.09
C ARG A 82 27.03 -16.14 -18.86
N LEU A 83 27.42 -15.86 -17.61
CA LEU A 83 28.81 -15.58 -17.26
C LEU A 83 29.55 -16.91 -17.04
N SER A 84 30.71 -17.08 -17.68
CA SER A 84 31.55 -18.28 -17.54
C SER A 84 32.33 -18.33 -16.21
N VAL A 85 32.13 -17.34 -15.33
CA VAL A 85 32.82 -17.19 -14.05
C VAL A 85 31.82 -17.35 -12.92
N ARG A 86 32.17 -18.17 -11.92
CA ARG A 86 31.36 -18.35 -10.71
C ARG A 86 31.54 -17.13 -9.80
N LEU A 87 30.43 -16.47 -9.47
CA LEU A 87 30.41 -15.34 -8.55
C LEU A 87 29.77 -15.78 -7.22
N PRO A 88 30.44 -15.60 -6.07
CA PRO A 88 29.86 -15.95 -4.77
C PRO A 88 28.56 -15.18 -4.49
N GLU A 89 28.41 -13.97 -5.04
CA GLU A 89 27.19 -13.17 -4.98
C GLU A 89 26.04 -13.82 -5.77
N GLY A 90 26.35 -14.46 -6.90
CA GLY A 90 25.37 -15.18 -7.71
C GLY A 90 24.83 -16.43 -7.03
N GLU A 91 25.73 -17.20 -6.39
CA GLU A 91 25.38 -18.37 -5.59
C GLU A 91 24.51 -17.99 -4.38
N ALA A 92 24.85 -16.89 -3.71
CA ALA A 92 24.04 -16.36 -2.61
C ALA A 92 22.63 -15.98 -3.09
N LEU A 93 22.51 -15.31 -4.24
CA LEU A 93 21.22 -14.94 -4.82
C LEU A 93 20.38 -16.17 -5.21
N GLN A 94 21.02 -17.19 -5.79
CA GLN A 94 20.37 -18.45 -6.14
C GLN A 94 19.86 -19.16 -4.87
N CYS A 95 20.70 -19.34 -3.85
CA CYS A 95 20.33 -19.95 -2.59
C CYS A 95 19.14 -19.23 -1.91
N LEU A 96 19.16 -17.89 -1.91
CA LEU A 96 18.03 -17.09 -1.41
C LEU A 96 16.75 -17.35 -2.19
N THR A 97 16.84 -17.48 -3.51
CA THR A 97 15.69 -17.72 -4.39
C THR A 97 15.11 -19.11 -4.19
N GLU A 98 15.96 -20.14 -4.15
CA GLU A 98 15.56 -21.52 -3.85
C GLU A 98 14.88 -21.62 -2.48
N ARG A 99 15.47 -20.99 -1.45
CA ARG A 99 14.88 -20.95 -0.11
C ARG A 99 13.52 -20.25 -0.11
N ALA A 100 13.38 -19.16 -0.84
CA ALA A 100 12.11 -18.43 -0.97
C ALA A 100 11.04 -19.28 -1.67
N ILE A 101 11.39 -19.95 -2.76
CA ILE A 101 10.49 -20.87 -3.49
C ILE A 101 10.08 -22.04 -2.58
N GLY A 102 11.03 -22.64 -1.86
CA GLY A 102 10.75 -23.72 -0.91
C GLY A 102 9.83 -23.28 0.22
N TRP A 103 10.04 -22.08 0.78
CA TRP A 103 9.12 -21.49 1.76
C TRP A 103 7.73 -21.28 1.17
N GLN A 104 7.63 -20.73 -0.04
CA GLN A 104 6.34 -20.53 -0.71
C GLN A 104 5.60 -21.85 -0.92
N GLY A 105 6.32 -22.92 -1.30
CA GLY A 105 5.76 -24.26 -1.42
C GLY A 105 5.15 -24.74 -0.10
N ARG A 106 5.91 -24.67 0.99
CA ARG A 106 5.42 -25.06 2.33
C ARG A 106 4.25 -24.19 2.80
N ALA A 107 4.30 -22.88 2.56
CA ALA A 107 3.21 -21.98 2.90
C ALA A 107 1.93 -22.33 2.13
N ARG A 108 2.02 -22.62 0.82
CA ARG A 108 0.89 -23.08 0.02
C ARG A 108 0.32 -24.40 0.55
N GLN A 109 1.18 -25.36 0.91
CA GLN A 109 0.75 -26.63 1.48
C GLN A 109 0.05 -26.45 2.83
N ALA A 110 0.60 -25.62 3.72
CA ALA A 110 -0.01 -25.32 5.02
C ALA A 110 -1.39 -24.66 4.84
N LEU A 111 -1.52 -23.73 3.90
CA LEU A 111 -2.79 -23.08 3.57
C LEU A 111 -3.80 -24.02 2.89
N ALA A 112 -3.33 -25.06 2.21
CA ALA A 112 -4.16 -26.09 1.58
C ALA A 112 -4.59 -27.21 2.55
N SER A 113 -4.13 -27.17 3.81
CA SER A 113 -4.55 -28.15 4.82
C SER A 113 -6.06 -28.11 5.06
N GLU A 114 -6.66 -29.27 5.33
CA GLU A 114 -8.10 -29.39 5.52
C GLU A 114 -8.60 -28.51 6.68
N ASP A 115 -7.86 -28.48 7.79
CA ASP A 115 -8.20 -27.65 8.96
C ASP A 115 -8.26 -26.16 8.60
N VAL A 116 -7.23 -25.65 7.92
CA VAL A 116 -7.16 -24.23 7.53
C VAL A 116 -8.23 -23.91 6.50
N THR A 117 -8.43 -24.77 5.51
CA THR A 117 -9.46 -24.54 4.47
C THR A 117 -10.88 -24.61 5.03
N ALA A 118 -11.16 -25.50 5.99
CA ALA A 118 -12.44 -25.58 6.68
C ALA A 118 -12.72 -24.31 7.49
N LEU A 119 -11.76 -23.85 8.29
CA LEU A 119 -11.86 -22.61 9.06
C LEU A 119 -12.08 -21.40 8.16
N LEU A 120 -11.34 -21.29 7.05
CA LEU A 120 -11.52 -20.21 6.07
C LEU A 120 -12.92 -20.22 5.45
N LYS A 121 -13.47 -21.38 5.13
CA LYS A 121 -14.86 -21.51 4.64
C LYS A 121 -15.87 -21.06 5.69
N GLN A 122 -15.67 -21.43 6.95
CA GLN A 122 -16.56 -21.01 8.04
C GLN A 122 -16.51 -19.49 8.24
N LEU A 123 -15.33 -18.89 8.28
CA LEU A 123 -15.15 -17.44 8.36
C LEU A 123 -15.82 -16.72 7.18
N ALA A 124 -15.71 -17.27 5.97
CA ALA A 124 -16.38 -16.70 4.79
C ALA A 124 -17.91 -16.72 4.93
N LYS A 125 -18.49 -17.81 5.47
CA LYS A 125 -19.93 -17.91 5.75
C LYS A 125 -20.39 -16.89 6.79
N SER A 126 -19.67 -16.79 7.92
CA SER A 126 -20.00 -15.82 8.98
C SER A 126 -19.91 -14.38 8.48
N ARG A 127 -18.90 -14.06 7.65
CA ARG A 127 -18.79 -12.75 7.03
C ARG A 127 -19.95 -12.45 6.08
N GLN A 128 -20.39 -13.43 5.30
CA GLN A 128 -21.54 -13.27 4.40
C GLN A 128 -22.83 -13.02 5.17
N GLN A 129 -23.09 -13.80 6.23
CA GLN A 129 -24.24 -13.60 7.11
C GLN A 129 -24.25 -12.18 7.70
N LEU A 130 -23.13 -11.70 8.24
CA LEU A 130 -23.04 -10.33 8.76
C LEU A 130 -23.32 -9.27 7.68
N GLN A 131 -22.86 -9.48 6.44
CA GLN A 131 -23.15 -8.57 5.34
C GLN A 131 -24.61 -8.61 4.90
N ASP A 132 -25.26 -9.77 4.95
CA ASP A 132 -26.66 -9.92 4.60
C ASP A 132 -27.59 -9.32 5.68
N GLU A 133 -27.27 -9.51 6.97
CA GLU A 133 -27.95 -8.85 8.09
C GLU A 133 -27.86 -7.32 7.98
N LEU A 134 -26.65 -6.78 7.70
CA LEU A 134 -26.44 -5.35 7.45
C LEU A 134 -27.20 -4.83 6.22
N ARG A 135 -27.52 -5.69 5.25
CA ARG A 135 -28.33 -5.32 4.07
C ARG A 135 -29.83 -5.40 4.35
N HIS A 136 -30.27 -6.27 5.25
CA HIS A 136 -31.67 -6.42 5.66
C HIS A 136 -32.10 -5.34 6.67
N GLU A 137 -31.16 -4.84 7.48
CA GLU A 137 -31.31 -3.67 8.36
C GLU A 137 -31.20 -2.32 7.60
N LYS A 138 -31.57 -2.27 6.32
CA LYS A 138 -31.91 -1.00 5.66
C LYS A 138 -33.43 -0.95 5.48
N PRO A 139 -34.18 -0.30 6.39
CA PRO A 139 -35.63 -0.28 6.34
C PRO A 139 -36.14 0.41 5.06
N SER A 140 -36.66 -0.39 4.14
CA SER A 140 -37.71 0.02 3.22
C SER A 140 -39.03 0.09 4.01
N THR A 141 -39.19 1.13 4.81
CA THR A 141 -40.48 1.45 5.44
C THR A 141 -40.73 2.95 5.37
N LEU A 142 -41.12 3.43 4.20
CA LEU A 142 -42.04 4.57 4.10
C LEU A 142 -43.38 4.01 3.60
N PRO A 143 -44.40 3.85 4.46
CA PRO A 143 -45.73 3.51 4.00
C PRO A 143 -46.40 4.75 3.42
N SER A 144 -46.93 4.58 2.22
CA SER A 144 -47.89 5.49 1.61
C SER A 144 -49.30 5.21 2.16
N GLY A 145 -50.03 6.30 2.47
CA GLY A 145 -51.49 6.35 2.66
C GLY A 145 -51.99 5.99 4.07
N LEU A 146 -53.00 6.62 4.68
CA LEU A 146 -53.98 7.62 4.25
C LEU A 146 -54.70 8.15 5.51
N ALA A 147 -55.07 9.43 5.46
CA ALA A 147 -56.25 10.08 6.06
C ALA A 147 -56.54 9.93 7.57
N SER A 148 -56.52 11.07 8.27
CA SER A 148 -57.42 11.33 9.39
C SER A 148 -57.93 12.77 9.28
N ASP A 149 -59.19 12.91 8.89
CA ASP A 149 -59.93 14.18 8.85
C ASP A 149 -60.27 14.67 10.27
N CYS A 150 -60.24 15.99 10.46
CA CYS A 150 -61.24 16.73 11.25
C CYS A 150 -61.17 18.24 10.92
N ILE A 151 -62.10 18.67 10.05
CA ILE A 151 -62.99 19.86 10.06
C ILE A 151 -62.59 21.02 11.03
N THR A 152 -62.62 22.34 10.71
CA THR A 152 -63.69 23.16 10.09
C THR A 152 -63.23 24.63 9.87
N GLU A 153 -63.77 25.30 8.84
CA GLU A 153 -64.00 26.78 8.66
C GLU A 153 -62.76 27.69 8.51
N ASP A 154 -62.69 28.77 7.72
CA ASP A 154 -63.62 29.52 6.83
C ASP A 154 -62.79 30.57 6.03
N SER A 155 -63.35 31.00 4.90
CA SER A 155 -63.21 32.31 4.22
C SER A 155 -61.93 32.80 3.52
N GLY A 156 -62.14 33.14 2.24
CA GLY A 156 -61.58 34.34 1.56
C GLY A 156 -60.64 34.04 0.40
N LYS A 157 -61.07 34.11 -0.88
CA LYS A 157 -61.01 35.30 -1.77
C LYS A 157 -59.63 36.00 -1.70
N ASP A 158 -58.88 36.28 -2.75
CA ASP A 158 -59.20 36.63 -4.13
C ASP A 158 -57.85 36.74 -4.91
N THR A 159 -57.90 36.43 -6.21
CA THR A 159 -57.19 37.09 -7.33
C THR A 159 -55.68 37.46 -7.30
N LEU A 160 -54.99 36.94 -8.32
CA LEU A 160 -54.22 37.71 -9.33
C LEU A 160 -53.05 38.61 -8.87
N LYS A 161 -51.81 38.17 -9.11
CA LYS A 161 -50.83 38.87 -9.95
C LYS A 161 -49.62 38.01 -10.30
#